data_AF-A0A939HNZ3-F1
#
_entry.id   AF-A0A939HNZ3-F1
#
_cell.length_a   1.000
_cell.length_b   1.000
_cell.length_c   1.000
_cell.angle_alpha   90.00
_cell.angle_beta   90.00
_cell.angle_gamma   90.00
#
_symmetry.space_group_name_H-M   'P 1'
#
loop_
_entity.id
_entity.type
_entity.pdbx_description
1 polymer ?
#
loop_
_entity_poly.entity_id
_entity_poly.type
_entity_poly.pdbx_seq_one_letter_code
_entity_poly.pdbx_strand_id
1 'polypeptide(L)'
;MGQGHTSRAGKSQTGMQGDGDSCLYLVTTAENASAFLADGLKLSRTAPIMLTERDGIGPWLAKLAENVTDEPLCPNVVLRLRRAMVAQALEPEPDHSAEFAARCYLLSGN
;
A
#
# COMPACT_ATOMS: atom_id res chain seq x y z
N MET A 1 53.31 -15.70 -28.60
CA MET A 1 52.18 -15.19 -29.42
C MET A 1 50.91 -15.79 -28.81
N GLY A 2 49.98 -15.12 -28.17
CA GLY A 2 49.78 -13.74 -27.75
C GLY A 2 48.54 -13.72 -26.82
N GLN A 3 48.54 -12.79 -25.85
CA GLN A 3 47.41 -12.01 -25.30
C GLN A 3 46.13 -12.79 -24.91
N GLY A 4 45.68 -12.81 -23.65
CA GLY A 4 45.40 -11.64 -22.82
C GLY A 4 43.99 -11.12 -23.11
N HIS A 5 43.03 -11.42 -22.23
CA HIS A 5 41.94 -10.51 -21.88
C HIS A 5 41.31 -10.90 -20.55
N THR A 6 41.42 -9.95 -19.63
CA THR A 6 40.61 -9.78 -18.44
C THR A 6 39.20 -9.36 -18.87
N SER A 7 38.15 -9.79 -18.14
CA SER A 7 36.93 -8.99 -17.91
C SER A 7 36.01 -9.63 -16.87
N ARG A 8 36.21 -9.16 -15.63
CA ARG A 8 35.20 -8.65 -14.70
C ARG A 8 33.74 -8.74 -15.17
N ALA A 9 32.94 -9.49 -14.43
CA ALA A 9 31.58 -9.07 -14.07
C ALA A 9 31.21 -9.72 -12.74
N GLY A 10 31.48 -9.00 -11.64
CA GLY A 10 30.79 -9.26 -10.39
C GLY A 10 29.30 -9.09 -10.63
N LYS A 11 28.54 -10.16 -10.46
CA LYS A 11 27.11 -10.04 -10.23
C LYS A 11 26.92 -10.07 -8.71
N SER A 12 27.18 -8.92 -8.11
CA SER A 12 26.51 -8.52 -6.89
C SER A 12 25.02 -8.45 -7.22
N GLN A 13 24.33 -9.57 -7.19
CA GLN A 13 22.90 -9.55 -6.90
C GLN A 13 22.79 -9.79 -5.41
N THR A 14 23.03 -8.69 -4.67
CA THR A 14 22.22 -8.39 -3.51
C THR A 14 20.80 -8.71 -3.91
N GLY A 15 20.27 -9.84 -3.43
CA GLY A 15 18.85 -10.00 -3.32
C GLY A 15 18.40 -8.90 -2.36
N MET A 16 18.16 -7.69 -2.88
CA MET A 16 17.12 -6.81 -2.37
C MET A 16 15.82 -7.59 -2.61
N GLN A 17 15.63 -8.65 -1.81
CA GLN A 17 14.32 -9.20 -1.55
C GLN A 17 13.53 -8.00 -1.09
N GLY A 18 12.57 -7.60 -1.93
CA GLY A 18 11.89 -6.31 -1.85
C GLY A 18 11.63 -5.95 -0.40
N ASP A 19 12.38 -4.96 0.08
CA ASP A 19 12.03 -4.23 1.29
C ASP A 19 10.67 -3.65 0.94
N GLY A 20 9.62 -4.35 1.37
CA GLY A 20 8.24 -3.99 1.03
C GLY A 20 8.05 -2.53 1.38
N ASP A 21 7.23 -1.82 0.61
CA ASP A 21 7.24 -0.37 0.57
C ASP A 21 7.26 0.20 2.00
N SER A 22 8.22 1.07 2.31
CA SER A 22 8.36 1.65 3.65
C SER A 22 7.11 2.46 4.03
N CYS A 23 6.26 2.76 3.04
CA CYS A 23 4.96 3.37 3.21
C CYS A 23 3.84 2.44 2.74
N LEU A 24 2.70 2.57 3.41
CA LEU A 24 1.42 2.03 2.94
C LEU A 24 0.50 3.18 2.60
N TYR A 25 -0.47 2.90 1.75
CA TYR A 25 -1.36 3.88 1.17
C TYR A 25 -2.81 3.53 1.49
N LEU A 26 -3.55 4.51 1.98
CA LEU A 26 -4.99 4.43 2.17
C LEU A 26 -5.65 5.27 1.09
N VAL A 27 -6.54 4.67 0.31
CA VAL A 27 -7.34 5.38 -0.68
C VAL A 27 -8.75 5.55 -0.14
N THR A 28 -9.20 6.80 -0.02
CA THR A 28 -10.48 7.15 0.61
C THR A 28 -11.01 8.48 0.03
N THR A 29 -12.23 8.88 0.39
CA THR A 29 -12.76 10.21 0.05
C THR A 29 -12.05 11.33 0.82
N ALA A 30 -12.04 12.54 0.26
CA ALA A 30 -11.46 13.73 0.90
C ALA A 30 -12.09 14.06 2.27
N GLU A 31 -13.38 13.79 2.45
CA GLU A 31 -14.08 13.97 3.72
C GLU A 31 -13.51 13.03 4.80
N ASN A 32 -13.48 11.72 4.51
CA ASN A 32 -12.91 10.73 5.42
C ASN A 32 -11.42 11.01 5.70
N ALA A 33 -10.66 11.40 4.69
CA ALA A 33 -9.26 11.76 4.88
C ALA A 33 -9.10 12.95 5.84
N SER A 34 -9.96 13.96 5.74
CA SER A 34 -9.96 15.10 6.65
C SER A 34 -10.28 14.66 8.08
N ALA A 35 -11.26 13.77 8.25
CA ALA A 35 -11.58 13.18 9.55
C ALA A 35 -10.39 12.40 10.14
N PHE A 36 -9.71 11.57 9.34
CA PHE A 36 -8.53 10.82 9.77
C PHE A 36 -7.35 11.73 10.12
N LEU A 37 -7.16 12.84 9.42
CA LEU A 37 -6.11 13.80 9.73
C LEU A 37 -6.42 14.61 11.00
N ALA A 38 -7.69 14.86 11.31
CA ALA A 38 -8.11 15.60 12.49
C ALA A 38 -8.16 14.75 13.76
N ASP A 39 -8.71 13.53 13.69
CA ASP A 39 -9.03 12.67 14.84
C ASP A 39 -8.19 11.38 14.89
N GLY A 40 -7.33 11.18 13.90
CA GLY A 40 -6.51 9.99 13.74
C GLY A 40 -7.26 8.82 13.07
N LEU A 41 -6.51 7.75 12.79
CA LEU A 41 -7.08 6.51 12.26
C LEU A 41 -7.78 5.75 13.38
N LYS A 42 -9.10 5.59 13.29
CA LYS A 42 -9.87 4.74 14.20
C LYS A 42 -9.71 3.30 13.80
N LEU A 43 -8.97 2.56 14.62
CA LEU A 43 -8.79 1.13 14.44
C LEU A 43 -10.02 0.41 14.95
N SER A 44 -10.66 -0.38 14.08
CA SER A 44 -11.82 -1.18 14.46
C SER A 44 -11.75 -2.55 13.77
N ARG A 45 -11.92 -3.62 14.55
CA ARG A 45 -12.03 -4.98 14.02
C ARG A 45 -13.30 -5.21 13.19
N THR A 46 -14.35 -4.42 13.43
CA THR A 46 -15.61 -4.52 12.68
C THR A 46 -15.62 -3.67 11.41
N ALA A 47 -14.67 -2.75 11.28
CA ALA A 47 -14.50 -1.88 10.12
C ALA A 47 -12.99 -1.67 9.87
N PRO A 48 -12.28 -2.74 9.45
CA PRO A 48 -10.84 -2.68 9.26
C PRO A 48 -10.49 -1.70 8.14
N ILE A 49 -9.43 -0.92 8.33
CA ILE A 49 -8.99 0.05 7.32
C ILE A 49 -8.04 -0.67 6.37
N MET A 50 -8.39 -0.72 5.09
CA MET A 50 -7.56 -1.36 4.09
C MET A 50 -6.43 -0.43 3.64
N LEU A 51 -5.20 -0.92 3.77
CA LEU A 51 -3.99 -0.27 3.30
C LEU A 51 -3.39 -1.09 2.15
N THR A 52 -2.81 -0.42 1.17
CA THR A 52 -2.14 -1.07 0.04
C THR A 52 -0.71 -0.58 -0.10
N GLU A 53 0.17 -1.42 -0.65
CA GLU A 53 1.41 -0.93 -1.25
C GLU A 53 1.10 -0.01 -2.46
N ARG A 54 2.12 0.70 -2.93
CA ARG A 54 2.01 1.71 -4.00
C ARG A 54 1.32 1.20 -5.26
N ASP A 55 1.57 -0.06 -5.61
CA ASP A 55 1.05 -0.69 -6.83
C ASP A 55 -0.48 -0.86 -6.80
N GLY A 56 -1.06 -1.11 -5.62
CA GLY A 56 -2.51 -1.31 -5.49
C GLY A 56 -3.33 -0.01 -5.44
N ILE A 57 -2.70 1.17 -5.44
CA ILE A 57 -3.42 2.45 -5.49
C ILE A 57 -4.28 2.55 -6.76
N GLY A 58 -3.72 2.19 -7.92
CA GLY A 58 -4.42 2.27 -9.21
C GLY A 58 -5.64 1.35 -9.27
N PRO A 59 -5.47 0.03 -9.03
CA PRO A 59 -6.57 -0.92 -8.93
C PRO A 59 -7.66 -0.50 -7.93
N TRP A 60 -7.28 0.07 -6.79
CA TRP A 60 -8.24 0.54 -5.80
C TRP A 60 -9.04 1.76 -6.26
N LEU A 61 -8.37 2.74 -6.88
CA LEU A 61 -9.03 3.90 -7.47
C LEU A 61 -9.99 3.47 -8.60
N ALA A 62 -9.60 2.49 -9.42
CA ALA A 62 -10.47 1.93 -10.44
C ALA A 62 -11.72 1.28 -9.82
N LYS A 63 -11.55 0.45 -8.78
CA LYS A 63 -12.67 -0.17 -8.04
C LYS A 63 -13.61 0.88 -7.44
N LEU A 64 -13.07 1.95 -6.85
CA LEU A 64 -13.88 3.05 -6.31
C LEU A 64 -14.64 3.78 -7.42
N ALA A 65 -14.02 4.00 -8.59
CA ALA A 65 -14.68 4.62 -9.74
C ALA A 65 -15.84 3.77 -10.29
N GLU A 66 -15.72 2.45 -10.26
CA GLU A 66 -16.80 1.53 -10.67
C GLU A 66 -18.00 1.55 -9.71
N ASN A 67 -17.80 1.93 -8.45
CA ASN A 67 -18.85 1.96 -7.42
C ASN A 67 -19.56 3.33 -7.31
N VAL A 68 -19.17 4.34 -8.11
CA VAL A 68 -19.86 5.64 -8.10
C VAL A 68 -21.14 5.55 -8.93
N THR A 69 -22.23 5.16 -8.29
CA THR A 69 -23.59 5.41 -8.77
C THR A 69 -24.13 6.68 -8.10
N ASP A 70 -24.02 7.82 -8.82
CA ASP A 70 -24.91 8.98 -8.66
C ASP A 70 -24.87 9.80 -7.34
N GLU A 71 -23.75 9.88 -6.63
CA GLU A 71 -23.60 10.78 -5.47
C GLU A 71 -22.58 11.91 -5.72
N PRO A 72 -22.72 13.08 -5.04
CA PRO A 72 -21.79 14.18 -5.20
C PRO A 72 -20.35 13.71 -4.93
N LEU A 73 -19.56 13.69 -5.99
CA LEU A 73 -18.20 13.16 -6.07
C LEU A 73 -17.26 13.92 -5.10
N CYS A 74 -17.22 13.51 -3.84
CA CYS A 74 -16.06 13.82 -3.01
C CYS A 74 -14.83 13.23 -3.71
N PRO A 75 -13.78 14.01 -3.99
CA PRO A 75 -12.63 13.51 -4.71
C PRO A 75 -11.96 12.39 -3.89
N ASN A 76 -11.56 11.32 -4.58
CA ASN A 76 -10.74 10.29 -3.99
C ASN A 76 -9.33 10.84 -3.74
N VAL A 77 -8.81 10.61 -2.54
CA VAL A 77 -7.48 11.04 -2.12
C VAL A 77 -6.71 9.84 -1.59
N VAL A 78 -5.39 9.96 -1.61
CA VAL A 78 -4.47 8.93 -1.13
C VAL A 78 -3.71 9.47 0.07
N LEU A 79 -3.90 8.85 1.22
CA LEU A 79 -3.11 9.10 2.41
C LEU A 79 -1.91 8.15 2.45
N ARG A 80 -0.75 8.68 2.83
CA ARG A 80 0.49 7.91 2.97
C ARG A 80 0.83 7.71 4.43
N LEU A 81 0.97 6.46 4.85
CA LEU A 81 1.31 6.05 6.20
C LEU A 81 2.69 5.39 6.21
N ARG A 82 3.50 5.63 7.24
CA ARG A 82 4.75 4.89 7.45
C ARG A 82 4.42 3.49 7.93
N ARG A 83 4.84 2.46 7.19
CA ARG A 83 4.59 1.06 7.56
C ARG A 83 5.09 0.74 8.97
N ALA A 84 6.27 1.23 9.33
CA ALA A 84 6.85 1.05 10.66
C ALA A 84 5.98 1.60 11.81
N MET A 85 5.16 2.63 11.57
CA MET A 85 4.29 3.22 12.62
C MET A 85 3.02 2.40 12.84
N VAL A 86 2.57 1.67 11.81
CA VAL A 86 1.34 0.88 11.85
C VAL A 86 1.60 -0.62 11.94
N ALA A 87 2.87 -1.06 11.87
CA ALA A 87 3.29 -2.47 11.85
C ALA A 87 2.67 -3.32 12.98
N GLN A 88 2.55 -2.75 14.17
CA GLN A 88 2.00 -3.42 15.35
C GLN A 88 0.45 -3.55 15.35
N ALA A 89 -0.23 -2.77 14.50
CA ALA A 89 -1.69 -2.78 14.35
C ALA A 89 -2.14 -3.39 13.01
N LEU A 90 -1.19 -3.72 12.14
CA LEU A 90 -1.41 -4.38 10.86
C LEU A 90 -1.60 -5.87 11.07
N GLU A 91 -2.56 -6.43 10.34
CA GLU A 91 -2.69 -7.88 10.27
C GLU A 91 -1.49 -8.49 9.52
N PRO A 92 -0.94 -9.62 10.01
CA PRO A 92 0.31 -10.19 9.50
C PRO A 92 0.15 -10.83 8.12
N GLU A 93 -1.07 -11.24 7.76
CA GLU A 93 -1.37 -11.89 6.48
C GLU A 93 -1.98 -10.87 5.51
N PRO A 94 -1.39 -10.68 4.31
CA PRO A 94 -1.91 -9.74 3.34
C PRO A 94 -3.16 -10.32 2.66
N ASP A 95 -4.32 -9.99 3.21
CA ASP A 95 -5.61 -10.36 2.65
C ASP A 95 -5.91 -9.54 1.38
N HIS A 96 -6.57 -10.14 0.39
CA HIS A 96 -6.89 -9.54 -0.93
C HIS A 96 -5.73 -9.28 -1.91
N SER A 97 -4.54 -9.83 -1.68
CA SER A 97 -3.40 -9.66 -2.60
C SER A 97 -3.68 -10.07 -4.06
N ALA A 98 -4.59 -11.03 -4.26
CA ALA A 98 -4.97 -11.53 -5.57
C ALA A 98 -5.94 -10.60 -6.34
N GLU A 99 -6.75 -9.81 -5.62
CA GLU A 99 -7.76 -8.94 -6.24
C GLU A 99 -7.14 -7.65 -6.79
N PHE A 100 -6.12 -7.13 -6.10
CA PHE A 100 -5.49 -5.86 -6.44
C PHE A 100 -4.10 -6.01 -7.07
N ALA A 101 -3.64 -7.25 -7.29
CA ALA A 101 -2.28 -7.58 -7.74
C ALA A 101 -1.16 -6.96 -6.87
N ALA A 102 -1.49 -6.49 -5.67
CA ALA A 102 -0.62 -5.78 -4.75
C ALA A 102 -0.86 -6.27 -3.33
N ARG A 103 0.13 -6.17 -2.45
CA ARG A 103 -0.06 -6.54 -1.04
C ARG A 103 -0.97 -5.53 -0.36
N CYS A 104 -2.16 -5.99 -0.01
CA CYS A 104 -3.09 -5.24 0.81
C CYS A 104 -3.04 -5.77 2.24
N TYR A 105 -3.16 -4.86 3.19
CA TYR A 105 -3.08 -5.13 4.61
C TYR A 105 -4.27 -4.49 5.31
N LEU A 106 -4.86 -5.21 6.26
CA LEU A 106 -5.92 -4.68 7.09
C LEU A 106 -5.35 -4.06 8.36
N LEU A 107 -5.81 -2.85 8.66
CA LEU A 107 -5.47 -2.10 9.85
C LEU A 107 -6.68 -2.11 10.78
N SER A 108 -6.74 -3.14 11.61
CA SER A 108 -7.91 -3.49 12.43
C SER A 108 -7.72 -3.08 13.90
N GLY A 109 -6.47 -2.91 14.36
CA GLY A 109 -6.14 -2.74 15.77
C GLY A 109 -6.27 -4.05 16.53
N ASN A 110 -5.23 -4.41 17.27
CA ASN A 110 -5.24 -5.63 18.09
C ASN A 110 -6.10 -5.46 19.32
#